data_AF-A0AB35HPW3-F1
#
_entry.id   AF-A0AB35HPW3-F1
#
_cell.length_a   1.000
_cell.length_b   1.000
_cell.length_c   1.000
_cell.angle_alpha   90.00
_cell.angle_beta   90.00
_cell.angle_gamma   90.00
#
_symmetry.space_group_name_H-M   'P 1'
#
loop_
_entity.id
_entity.type
_entity.pdbx_description
1 polymer ?
#
loop_
_entity_poly.entity_id
_entity_poly.type
_entity_poly.pdbx_seq_one_letter_code
_entity_poly.pdbx_strand_id
1 'polypeptide(L)'
;MTYSEKMLDALDQEDFAEAQLQLNQAIKEDNEDILEELGESLLSIGFLEEAKQVFENLKSRHPEQKENNLPLAEIAVENNETDAALELLEEIGSDSELYPQALLVTADLYQVLGIPEVSESKLKEASRILPDEPLIQFALAELYLSMDRFNEAAFIYQHLLELGEEEINHVSIKERLGTTLSLEGDFENAVEYLEASLEEGETDERLFQTAFVYRQLKDNDKSIRYLQELRELNPQYRALYLPLAESLQEEELVEEAQTVIEEGIQENPYQVDLYHFASENSYRLHDAKKAEDYLLQALELGEKTEETLLTLSNLYINEERFEEAIKTVQQMEDTQNPYALWNLAHAYNELEDFEQAGQYYEQASVELKHEPDFMKEYGIFLREEGRLEEAKSYLSHYLEHEPGDMEAESILDDLSERW
;
A
#
# COMPACT_ATOMS: atom_id res chain seq x y z
N MET A 1 1.04 -35.57 -38.23
CA MET A 1 -0.21 -35.63 -37.49
C MET A 1 -0.29 -36.94 -36.75
N THR A 2 0.50 -36.97 -35.68
CA THR A 2 0.34 -37.84 -34.51
C THR A 2 -1.06 -37.62 -33.91
N TYR A 3 -1.47 -38.46 -32.97
CA TYR A 3 -2.75 -38.23 -32.31
C TYR A 3 -2.65 -37.05 -31.33
N SER A 4 -1.48 -36.80 -30.73
CA SER A 4 -1.18 -35.59 -29.96
C SER A 4 -1.35 -34.30 -30.78
N GLU A 5 -0.79 -34.23 -31.99
CA GLU A 5 -0.94 -33.05 -32.87
C GLU A 5 -2.42 -32.81 -33.22
N LYS A 6 -3.18 -33.88 -33.51
CA LYS A 6 -4.62 -33.76 -33.81
C LYS A 6 -5.46 -33.37 -32.60
N MET A 7 -5.02 -33.75 -31.40
CA MET A 7 -5.68 -33.38 -30.15
C MET A 7 -5.56 -31.88 -29.91
N LEU A 8 -4.34 -31.33 -30.05
CA LEU A 8 -4.09 -29.88 -29.93
C LEU A 8 -4.82 -29.10 -31.03
N ASP A 9 -4.78 -29.56 -32.29
CA ASP A 9 -5.54 -28.96 -33.40
C ASP A 9 -7.05 -28.92 -33.13
N ALA A 10 -7.59 -29.93 -32.43
CA ALA A 10 -9.01 -29.99 -32.07
C ALA A 10 -9.35 -29.04 -30.91
N LEU A 11 -8.44 -28.87 -29.94
CA LEU A 11 -8.58 -27.86 -28.89
C LEU A 11 -8.58 -26.44 -29.46
N ASP A 12 -7.69 -26.14 -30.41
CA ASP A 12 -7.63 -24.85 -31.12
C ASP A 12 -8.92 -24.56 -31.89
N GLN A 13 -9.65 -25.59 -32.29
CA GLN A 13 -10.95 -25.50 -32.97
C GLN A 13 -12.15 -25.54 -32.00
N GLU A 14 -11.90 -25.56 -30.70
CA GLU A 14 -12.91 -25.73 -29.64
C GLU A 14 -13.75 -27.02 -29.78
N ASP A 15 -13.25 -28.04 -30.48
CA ASP A 15 -13.90 -29.35 -30.63
C ASP A 15 -13.40 -30.31 -29.55
N PHE A 16 -13.90 -30.11 -28.33
CA PHE A 16 -13.52 -30.92 -27.16
C PHE A 16 -13.85 -32.40 -27.30
N ALA A 17 -14.87 -32.75 -28.08
CA ALA A 17 -15.24 -34.14 -28.29
C ALA A 17 -14.20 -34.86 -29.16
N GLU A 18 -13.75 -34.20 -30.23
CA GLU A 18 -12.66 -34.70 -31.06
C GLU A 18 -11.34 -34.68 -30.28
N ALA A 19 -11.04 -33.63 -29.51
CA ALA A 19 -9.84 -33.55 -28.69
C ALA A 19 -9.74 -34.74 -27.71
N GLN A 20 -10.82 -35.05 -26.98
CA GLN A 20 -10.85 -36.20 -26.08
C GLN A 20 -10.71 -37.54 -26.82
N LEU A 21 -11.26 -37.66 -28.04
CA LEU A 21 -11.09 -38.84 -28.87
C LEU A 21 -9.62 -39.02 -29.27
N GLN A 22 -8.97 -37.94 -29.72
CA GLN A 22 -7.58 -37.94 -30.14
C GLN A 22 -6.63 -38.18 -28.95
N LEU A 23 -6.91 -37.61 -27.77
CA LEU A 23 -6.18 -37.90 -26.52
C LEU A 23 -6.17 -39.41 -26.20
N ASN A 24 -7.35 -40.04 -26.26
CA ASN A 24 -7.50 -41.47 -26.04
C ASN A 24 -6.75 -42.34 -27.06
N GLN A 25 -6.49 -41.81 -28.27
CA GLN A 25 -5.70 -42.47 -29.30
C GLN A 25 -4.20 -42.22 -29.06
N ALA A 26 -3.81 -41.00 -28.72
CA ALA A 26 -2.44 -40.61 -28.39
C ALA A 26 -1.88 -41.47 -27.27
N ILE A 27 -2.60 -41.56 -26.15
CA ILE A 27 -2.22 -42.36 -24.97
C ILE A 27 -1.98 -43.85 -25.30
N LYS A 28 -2.54 -44.37 -26.39
CA LYS A 28 -2.38 -45.77 -26.81
C LYS A 28 -1.30 -45.98 -27.86
N GLU A 29 -1.20 -45.06 -28.82
CA GLU A 29 -0.48 -45.29 -30.08
C GLU A 29 0.75 -44.39 -30.25
N ASP A 30 0.76 -43.21 -29.62
CA ASP A 30 1.91 -42.31 -29.67
C ASP A 30 3.02 -42.77 -28.71
N ASN A 31 4.26 -42.41 -29.06
CA ASN A 31 5.42 -42.76 -28.24
C ASN A 31 5.54 -41.85 -27.01
N GLU A 32 6.47 -42.16 -26.11
CA GLU A 32 6.60 -41.46 -24.83
C GLU A 32 7.05 -40.01 -25.01
N ASP A 33 8.05 -39.74 -25.85
CA ASP A 33 8.51 -38.36 -26.13
C ASP A 33 7.36 -37.45 -26.62
N ILE A 34 6.51 -37.95 -27.53
CA ILE A 34 5.36 -37.20 -28.07
C ILE A 34 4.26 -37.02 -27.00
N LEU A 35 4.14 -37.97 -26.08
CA LEU A 35 3.20 -37.87 -24.97
C LEU A 35 3.70 -36.91 -23.89
N GLU A 36 5.00 -36.86 -23.62
CA GLU A 36 5.60 -35.88 -22.72
C GLU A 36 5.38 -34.47 -23.25
N GLU A 37 5.70 -34.21 -24.51
CA GLU A 37 5.42 -32.92 -25.18
C GLU A 37 3.92 -32.56 -25.15
N LEU A 38 3.02 -33.54 -25.33
CA LEU A 38 1.58 -33.32 -25.23
C LEU A 38 1.18 -32.94 -23.80
N GLY A 39 1.69 -33.66 -22.79
CA GLY A 39 1.40 -33.41 -21.38
C GLY A 39 1.84 -32.01 -20.95
N GLU A 40 3.07 -31.62 -21.29
CA GLU A 40 3.61 -30.29 -21.02
C GLU A 40 2.80 -29.19 -21.72
N SER A 41 2.46 -29.42 -22.99
CA SER A 41 1.62 -28.48 -23.74
C SER A 41 0.29 -28.29 -23.02
N LEU A 42 -0.43 -29.38 -22.70
CA LEU A 42 -1.73 -29.34 -22.03
C LEU A 42 -1.66 -28.67 -20.65
N LEU A 43 -0.59 -28.93 -19.90
CA LEU A 43 -0.35 -28.27 -18.61
C LEU A 43 -0.21 -26.76 -18.80
N SER A 44 0.62 -26.32 -19.76
CA SER A 44 0.86 -24.90 -20.04
C SER A 44 -0.40 -24.14 -20.49
N ILE A 45 -1.31 -24.80 -21.21
CA ILE A 45 -2.58 -24.21 -21.66
C ILE A 45 -3.73 -24.42 -20.67
N GLY A 46 -3.48 -25.04 -19.52
CA GLY A 46 -4.45 -25.18 -18.42
C GLY A 46 -5.46 -26.32 -18.57
N PHE A 47 -5.26 -27.26 -19.49
CA PHE A 47 -6.07 -28.47 -19.62
C PHE A 47 -5.58 -29.56 -18.64
N LEU A 48 -5.75 -29.26 -17.35
CA LEU A 48 -5.16 -30.02 -16.24
C LEU A 48 -5.61 -31.48 -16.18
N GLU A 49 -6.88 -31.76 -16.46
CA GLU A 49 -7.43 -33.12 -16.41
C GLU A 49 -6.92 -34.00 -17.55
N GLU A 50 -6.77 -33.43 -18.74
CA GLU A 50 -6.17 -34.08 -19.90
C GLU A 50 -4.66 -34.29 -19.70
N ALA A 51 -3.95 -33.28 -19.20
CA ALA A 51 -2.54 -33.39 -18.84
C ALA A 51 -2.32 -34.49 -17.78
N LYS A 52 -3.16 -34.54 -16.75
CA LYS A 52 -3.13 -35.58 -15.71
C LYS A 52 -3.29 -36.98 -16.31
N GLN A 53 -4.22 -37.17 -17.25
CA GLN A 53 -4.38 -38.46 -17.95
C GLN A 53 -3.11 -38.88 -18.71
N VAL A 54 -2.43 -37.94 -19.35
CA VAL A 54 -1.17 -38.20 -20.06
C VAL A 54 -0.07 -38.60 -19.09
N PHE A 55 0.18 -37.80 -18.06
CA PHE A 55 1.26 -38.07 -17.09
C PHE A 55 1.00 -39.30 -16.21
N GLU A 56 -0.26 -39.58 -15.84
CA GLU A 56 -0.62 -40.84 -15.17
C GLU A 56 -0.38 -42.05 -16.10
N ASN A 57 -0.63 -41.91 -17.40
CA ASN A 57 -0.31 -42.96 -18.35
C ASN A 57 1.20 -43.20 -18.45
N LEU A 58 1.99 -42.14 -18.62
CA LEU A 58 3.45 -42.22 -18.66
C LEU A 58 4.01 -42.85 -17.38
N LYS A 59 3.54 -42.40 -16.21
CA LYS A 59 3.88 -43.02 -14.90
C LYS A 59 3.51 -44.50 -14.82
N SER A 60 2.41 -44.93 -15.44
CA SER A 60 2.01 -46.34 -15.44
C SER A 60 2.88 -47.23 -16.33
N ARG A 61 3.49 -46.67 -17.38
CA ARG A 61 4.43 -47.37 -18.27
C ARG A 61 5.78 -47.60 -17.60
N HIS A 62 6.24 -46.63 -16.82
CA HIS A 62 7.49 -46.67 -16.08
C HIS A 62 7.32 -46.27 -14.60
N PRO A 63 6.74 -47.13 -13.74
CA PRO A 63 6.51 -46.80 -12.33
C PRO A 63 7.78 -46.54 -11.51
N GLU A 64 8.91 -47.06 -11.98
CA GLU A 64 10.25 -46.84 -11.42
C GLU A 64 10.82 -45.45 -11.71
N GLN A 65 10.37 -44.81 -12.78
CA GLN A 65 10.76 -43.48 -13.18
C GLN A 65 9.90 -42.44 -12.46
N LYS A 66 10.55 -41.58 -11.70
CA LYS A 66 9.89 -40.54 -10.90
C LYS A 66 9.78 -39.21 -11.65
N GLU A 67 10.15 -39.17 -12.93
CA GLU A 67 10.12 -37.95 -13.75
C GLU A 67 8.72 -37.34 -13.83
N ASN A 68 7.69 -38.18 -14.03
CA ASN A 68 6.29 -37.75 -14.12
C ASN A 68 5.68 -37.28 -12.79
N ASN A 69 6.37 -37.43 -11.66
CA ASN A 69 5.82 -36.98 -10.38
C ASN A 69 5.78 -35.45 -10.25
N LEU A 70 6.72 -34.74 -10.87
CA LEU A 70 6.78 -33.28 -10.83
C LEU A 70 5.56 -32.65 -11.53
N PRO A 71 5.27 -32.93 -12.81
CA PRO A 71 4.09 -32.36 -13.47
C PRO A 71 2.78 -32.83 -12.82
N LEU A 72 2.71 -34.06 -12.30
CA LEU A 72 1.53 -34.51 -11.53
C LEU A 72 1.38 -33.74 -10.21
N ALA A 73 2.48 -33.36 -9.56
CA ALA A 73 2.44 -32.56 -8.35
C ALA A 73 1.99 -31.12 -8.65
N GLU A 74 2.49 -30.50 -9.72
CA GLU A 74 2.04 -29.18 -10.19
C GLU A 74 0.53 -29.17 -10.46
N ILE A 75 0.02 -30.18 -11.18
CA ILE A 75 -1.43 -30.35 -11.40
C ILE A 75 -2.19 -30.50 -10.08
N ALA A 76 -1.65 -31.27 -9.13
CA ALA A 76 -2.26 -31.44 -7.81
C ALA A 76 -2.27 -30.12 -7.01
N VAL A 77 -1.22 -29.29 -7.11
CA VAL A 77 -1.19 -27.94 -6.50
C VAL A 77 -2.29 -27.06 -7.09
N GLU A 78 -2.39 -26.99 -8.42
CA GLU A 78 -3.42 -26.20 -9.11
C GLU A 78 -4.85 -26.66 -8.75
N ASN A 79 -5.05 -27.97 -8.60
CA ASN A 79 -6.33 -28.55 -8.17
C ASN A 79 -6.59 -28.42 -6.65
N ASN A 80 -5.71 -27.76 -5.89
CA ASN A 80 -5.76 -27.67 -4.42
C ASN A 80 -5.75 -29.05 -3.72
N GLU A 81 -5.15 -30.05 -4.34
CA GLU A 81 -4.94 -31.41 -3.83
C GLU A 81 -3.61 -31.49 -3.04
N THR A 82 -3.48 -30.68 -1.98
CA THR A 82 -2.23 -30.48 -1.21
C THR A 82 -1.57 -31.79 -0.76
N ASP A 83 -2.33 -32.72 -0.19
CA ASP A 83 -1.78 -33.98 0.32
C ASP A 83 -1.18 -34.84 -0.82
N ALA A 84 -1.84 -34.86 -1.97
CA ALA A 84 -1.38 -35.59 -3.15
C ALA A 84 -0.13 -34.94 -3.75
N ALA A 85 -0.11 -33.61 -3.82
CA ALA A 85 1.06 -32.85 -4.29
C ALA A 85 2.30 -33.15 -3.42
N LEU A 86 2.17 -33.09 -2.09
CA LEU A 86 3.27 -33.39 -1.17
C LEU A 86 3.76 -34.85 -1.31
N GLU A 87 2.85 -35.83 -1.41
CA GLU A 87 3.22 -37.23 -1.61
C GLU A 87 4.02 -37.43 -2.91
N LEU A 88 3.60 -36.78 -4.00
CA LEU A 88 4.29 -36.85 -5.29
C LEU A 88 5.68 -36.19 -5.24
N LEU A 89 5.81 -35.03 -4.59
CA LEU A 89 7.07 -34.31 -4.45
C LEU A 89 8.06 -35.05 -3.53
N GLU A 90 7.59 -35.69 -2.46
CA GLU A 90 8.43 -36.49 -1.55
C GLU A 90 9.02 -37.73 -2.22
N GLU A 91 8.36 -38.28 -3.25
CA GLU A 91 8.90 -39.38 -4.04
C GLU A 91 10.06 -38.98 -4.96
N ILE A 92 10.30 -37.67 -5.17
CA ILE A 92 11.43 -37.17 -5.96
C ILE A 92 12.65 -37.10 -5.04
N GLY A 93 13.55 -38.07 -5.19
CA GLY A 93 14.75 -38.20 -4.37
C GLY A 93 15.78 -37.10 -4.62
N SER A 94 16.60 -36.80 -3.61
CA SER A 94 17.68 -35.81 -3.68
C SER A 94 18.78 -36.10 -4.71
N ASP A 95 18.81 -37.32 -5.26
CA ASP A 95 19.67 -37.77 -6.35
C ASP A 95 19.07 -37.55 -7.74
N SER A 96 17.81 -37.13 -7.82
CA SER A 96 17.12 -36.79 -9.07
C SER A 96 17.59 -35.45 -9.64
N GLU A 97 17.69 -35.36 -10.96
CA GLU A 97 17.94 -34.09 -11.66
C GLU A 97 16.78 -33.09 -11.49
N LEU A 98 15.56 -33.59 -11.23
CA LEU A 98 14.36 -32.78 -10.99
C LEU A 98 14.23 -32.30 -9.53
N TYR A 99 15.17 -32.67 -8.66
CA TYR A 99 15.06 -32.36 -7.24
C TYR A 99 15.01 -30.85 -6.94
N PRO A 100 15.83 -29.99 -7.59
CA PRO A 100 15.71 -28.54 -7.40
C PRO A 100 14.33 -27.99 -7.78
N GLN A 101 13.73 -28.47 -8.88
CA GLN A 101 12.40 -28.07 -9.31
C GLN A 101 11.33 -28.56 -8.33
N ALA A 102 11.45 -29.79 -7.83
CA ALA A 102 10.56 -30.31 -6.79
C ALA A 102 10.63 -29.46 -5.50
N LEU A 103 11.83 -28.96 -5.14
CA LEU A 103 11.99 -28.05 -4.01
C LEU A 103 11.31 -26.69 -4.23
N LEU A 104 11.34 -26.15 -5.46
CA LEU A 104 10.61 -24.93 -5.82
C LEU A 104 9.09 -25.13 -5.66
N VAL A 105 8.53 -26.16 -6.30
CA VAL A 105 7.09 -26.46 -6.20
C VAL A 105 6.66 -26.73 -4.75
N THR A 106 7.51 -27.41 -3.97
CA THR A 106 7.28 -27.61 -2.53
C THR A 106 7.28 -26.28 -1.78
N ALA A 107 8.20 -25.37 -2.10
CA ALA A 107 8.30 -24.07 -1.47
C ALA A 107 7.07 -23.19 -1.76
N ASP A 108 6.61 -23.17 -3.02
CA ASP A 108 5.42 -22.44 -3.44
C ASP A 108 4.18 -22.96 -2.72
N LEU A 109 4.03 -24.28 -2.64
CA LEU A 109 2.94 -24.91 -1.89
C LEU A 109 2.93 -24.49 -0.41
N TYR A 110 4.09 -24.47 0.26
CA TYR A 110 4.17 -24.01 1.64
C TYR A 110 3.94 -22.51 1.81
N GLN A 111 4.25 -21.69 0.81
CA GLN A 111 3.92 -20.27 0.81
C GLN A 111 2.40 -20.08 0.76
N VAL A 112 1.70 -20.80 -0.13
CA VAL A 112 0.23 -20.81 -0.22
C VAL A 112 -0.42 -21.29 1.09
N LEU A 113 0.20 -22.26 1.77
CA LEU A 113 -0.26 -22.74 3.08
C LEU A 113 0.03 -21.78 4.24
N GLY A 114 0.72 -20.66 4.01
CA GLY A 114 1.08 -19.69 5.04
C GLY A 114 2.16 -20.21 6.01
N ILE A 115 3.06 -21.07 5.51
CA ILE A 115 4.19 -21.62 6.28
C ILE A 115 5.52 -21.19 5.63
N PRO A 116 5.84 -19.90 5.66
CA PRO A 116 6.97 -19.35 4.90
C PRO A 116 8.33 -19.87 5.39
N GLU A 117 8.46 -20.35 6.63
CA GLU A 117 9.73 -20.89 7.15
C GLU A 117 10.11 -22.21 6.46
N VAL A 118 9.12 -23.03 6.11
CA VAL A 118 9.36 -24.28 5.37
C VAL A 118 9.67 -23.95 3.91
N SER A 119 8.94 -22.99 3.33
CA SER A 119 9.24 -22.46 2.00
C SER A 119 10.69 -21.96 1.91
N GLU A 120 11.13 -21.12 2.85
CA GLU A 120 12.50 -20.60 2.93
C GLU A 120 13.52 -21.74 3.06
N SER A 121 13.23 -22.75 3.89
CA SER A 121 14.11 -23.90 4.03
C SER A 121 14.30 -24.66 2.71
N LYS A 122 13.23 -24.80 1.92
CA LYS A 122 13.23 -25.52 0.64
C LYS A 122 13.95 -24.72 -0.45
N LEU A 123 13.69 -23.41 -0.55
CA LEU A 123 14.41 -22.53 -1.47
C LEU A 123 15.90 -22.44 -1.14
N LYS A 124 16.27 -22.38 0.14
CA LYS A 124 17.69 -22.44 0.56
C LYS A 124 18.34 -23.77 0.24
N GLU A 125 17.60 -24.86 0.29
CA GLU A 125 18.10 -26.17 -0.13
C GLU A 125 18.35 -26.18 -1.65
N ALA A 126 17.40 -25.70 -2.45
CA ALA A 126 17.53 -25.58 -3.89
C ALA A 126 18.73 -24.69 -4.28
N SER A 127 18.87 -23.54 -3.63
CA SER A 127 19.98 -22.59 -3.82
C SER A 127 21.35 -23.17 -3.43
N ARG A 128 21.43 -24.12 -2.49
CA ARG A 128 22.72 -24.80 -2.22
C ARG A 128 23.12 -25.76 -3.32
N ILE A 129 22.16 -26.32 -4.05
CA ILE A 129 22.39 -27.25 -5.16
C ILE A 129 22.75 -26.47 -6.42
N LEU A 130 21.96 -25.44 -6.72
CA LEU A 130 22.12 -24.56 -7.89
C LEU A 130 22.21 -23.10 -7.41
N PRO A 131 23.39 -22.63 -6.95
CA PRO A 131 23.55 -21.32 -6.32
C PRO A 131 23.34 -20.14 -7.26
N ASP A 132 23.65 -20.29 -8.55
CA ASP A 132 23.58 -19.21 -9.52
C ASP A 132 22.36 -19.36 -10.46
N GLU A 133 21.41 -20.25 -10.14
CA GLU A 133 20.19 -20.44 -10.94
C GLU A 133 19.22 -19.27 -10.71
N PRO A 134 18.94 -18.44 -11.74
CA PRO A 134 18.18 -17.19 -11.57
C PRO A 134 16.80 -17.40 -10.97
N LEU A 135 16.08 -18.44 -11.42
CA LEU A 135 14.71 -18.71 -10.96
C LEU A 135 14.66 -19.03 -9.46
N ILE A 136 15.66 -19.75 -8.93
CA ILE A 136 15.72 -20.10 -7.50
C ILE A 136 16.04 -18.86 -6.66
N GLN A 137 16.98 -18.03 -7.12
CA GLN A 137 17.32 -16.79 -6.45
C GLN A 137 16.12 -15.82 -6.46
N PHE A 138 15.43 -15.71 -7.59
CA PHE A 138 14.22 -14.90 -7.73
C PHE A 138 13.11 -15.37 -6.78
N ALA A 139 12.81 -16.67 -6.73
CA ALA A 139 11.82 -17.22 -5.79
C ALA A 139 12.18 -16.91 -4.33
N LEU A 140 13.47 -16.99 -3.97
CA LEU A 140 13.94 -16.65 -2.62
C LEU A 140 13.78 -15.15 -2.31
N ALA A 141 14.03 -14.28 -3.30
CA ALA A 141 13.84 -12.84 -3.18
C ALA A 141 12.36 -12.45 -3.03
N GLU A 142 11.46 -13.04 -3.83
CA GLU A 142 10.01 -12.82 -3.72
C GLU A 142 9.49 -13.31 -2.36
N LEU A 143 9.99 -14.45 -1.86
CA LEU A 143 9.65 -14.93 -0.52
C LEU A 143 10.10 -13.93 0.55
N TYR A 144 11.33 -13.41 0.49
CA TYR A 144 11.80 -12.41 1.45
C TYR A 144 11.02 -11.11 1.37
N LEU A 145 10.67 -10.64 0.17
CA LEU A 145 9.81 -9.49 -0.03
C LEU A 145 8.45 -9.71 0.64
N SER A 146 7.84 -10.88 0.48
CA SER A 146 6.55 -11.22 1.12
C SER A 146 6.60 -11.34 2.65
N MET A 147 7.80 -11.49 3.22
CA MET A 147 8.04 -11.54 4.67
C MET A 147 8.51 -10.20 5.25
N ASP A 148 8.41 -9.11 4.48
CA ASP A 148 8.94 -7.77 4.82
C ASP A 148 10.45 -7.76 5.14
N ARG A 149 11.20 -8.76 4.62
CA ARG A 149 12.65 -8.89 4.75
C ARG A 149 13.35 -8.19 3.59
N PHE A 150 13.13 -6.88 3.51
CA PHE A 150 13.53 -6.05 2.36
C PHE A 150 15.03 -6.08 2.09
N ASN A 151 15.86 -6.04 3.13
CA ASN A 151 17.32 -6.12 3.00
C ASN A 151 17.78 -7.37 2.26
N GLU A 152 17.24 -8.54 2.64
CA GLU A 152 17.62 -9.80 2.01
C GLU A 152 17.07 -9.94 0.59
N ALA A 153 15.85 -9.45 0.34
CA ALA A 153 15.28 -9.41 -1.01
C ALA A 153 16.09 -8.50 -1.94
N ALA A 154 16.40 -7.27 -1.52
CA ALA A 154 17.17 -6.30 -2.28
C ALA A 154 18.57 -6.83 -2.61
N PHE A 155 19.25 -7.48 -1.66
CA PHE A 155 20.54 -8.11 -1.91
C PHE A 155 20.48 -9.15 -3.05
N ILE A 156 19.42 -9.96 -3.09
CA ILE A 156 19.28 -11.00 -4.13
C ILE A 156 18.89 -10.38 -5.47
N TYR A 157 17.94 -9.43 -5.53
CA TYR A 157 17.61 -8.75 -6.78
C TYR A 157 18.82 -8.01 -7.38
N GLN A 158 19.62 -7.35 -6.53
CA GLN A 158 20.87 -6.73 -6.95
C GLN A 158 21.82 -7.77 -7.57
N HIS A 159 21.96 -8.93 -6.94
CA HIS A 159 22.80 -10.00 -7.44
C HIS A 159 22.29 -10.56 -8.79
N LEU A 160 20.98 -10.71 -8.97
CA LEU A 160 20.39 -11.10 -10.25
C LEU A 160 20.74 -10.11 -11.38
N LEU A 161 20.65 -8.80 -11.11
CA LEU A 161 21.07 -7.78 -12.07
C LEU A 161 22.58 -7.86 -12.38
N GLU A 162 23.43 -8.16 -11.39
CA GLU A 162 24.87 -8.35 -11.61
C GLU A 162 25.19 -9.56 -12.51
N LEU A 163 24.33 -10.59 -12.50
CA LEU A 163 24.40 -11.75 -13.39
C LEU A 163 23.88 -11.44 -14.81
N GLY A 164 23.22 -10.30 -15.00
CA GLY A 164 22.63 -9.86 -16.27
C GLY A 164 21.17 -10.29 -16.46
N GLU A 165 20.50 -10.72 -15.39
CA GLU A 165 19.09 -11.11 -15.41
C GLU A 165 18.21 -9.87 -15.19
N GLU A 166 17.67 -9.31 -16.27
CA GLU A 166 16.82 -8.11 -16.21
C GLU A 166 15.33 -8.43 -16.04
N GLU A 167 14.88 -9.59 -16.52
CA GLU A 167 13.50 -10.06 -16.45
C GLU A 167 13.47 -11.56 -16.13
N ILE A 168 12.65 -11.96 -15.16
CA ILE A 168 12.36 -13.37 -14.84
C ILE A 168 10.85 -13.54 -14.79
N ASN A 169 10.30 -14.48 -15.56
CA ASN A 169 8.85 -14.74 -15.65
C ASN A 169 8.02 -13.46 -15.88
N HIS A 170 8.46 -12.59 -16.80
CA HIS A 170 7.81 -11.30 -17.11
C HIS A 170 7.81 -10.27 -15.96
N VAL A 171 8.63 -10.50 -14.93
CA VAL A 171 8.84 -9.57 -13.83
C VAL A 171 10.17 -8.86 -14.03
N SER A 172 10.12 -7.52 -14.09
CA SER A 172 11.32 -6.69 -14.12
C SER A 172 12.05 -6.74 -12.79
N ILE A 173 13.31 -7.13 -12.82
CA ILE A 173 14.15 -7.19 -11.62
C ILE A 173 14.51 -5.77 -11.15
N LYS A 174 14.63 -4.80 -12.06
CA LYS A 174 14.85 -3.38 -11.72
C LYS A 174 13.66 -2.82 -10.95
N GLU A 175 12.45 -3.08 -11.43
CA GLU A 175 11.20 -2.66 -10.76
C GLU A 175 11.08 -3.29 -9.37
N ARG A 176 11.37 -4.60 -9.25
CA ARG A 176 11.37 -5.30 -7.96
C ARG A 176 12.39 -4.75 -6.98
N LEU A 177 13.63 -4.52 -7.43
CA LEU A 177 14.67 -3.94 -6.59
C LEU A 177 14.30 -2.52 -6.14
N GLY A 178 13.88 -1.66 -7.07
CA GLY A 178 13.45 -0.29 -6.76
C GLY A 178 12.29 -0.23 -5.77
N THR A 179 11.27 -1.08 -5.97
CA THR A 179 10.13 -1.19 -5.04
C THR A 179 10.57 -1.70 -3.67
N THR A 180 11.45 -2.70 -3.62
CA THR A 180 11.96 -3.25 -2.36
C THR A 180 12.74 -2.21 -1.55
N LEU A 181 13.61 -1.43 -2.22
CA LEU A 181 14.35 -0.35 -1.61
C LEU A 181 13.43 0.78 -1.11
N SER A 182 12.37 1.09 -1.88
CA SER A 182 11.33 2.05 -1.47
C SER A 182 10.62 1.60 -0.18
N LEU A 183 10.26 0.32 -0.08
CA LEU A 183 9.65 -0.26 1.14
C LEU A 183 10.60 -0.28 2.33
N GLU A 184 11.91 -0.44 2.09
CA GLU A 184 12.94 -0.32 3.13
C GLU A 184 13.12 1.13 3.62
N GLY A 185 12.71 2.12 2.81
CA GLY A 185 12.93 3.55 3.05
C GLY A 185 14.25 4.08 2.49
N ASP A 186 14.97 3.28 1.68
CA ASP A 186 16.16 3.70 0.94
C ASP A 186 15.74 4.35 -0.39
N PHE A 187 15.09 5.51 -0.27
CA PHE A 187 14.49 6.23 -1.39
C PHE A 187 15.52 6.72 -2.40
N GLU A 188 16.72 7.09 -1.94
CA GLU A 188 17.80 7.56 -2.81
C GLU A 188 18.29 6.49 -3.78
N ASN A 189 18.40 5.22 -3.35
CA ASN A 189 18.76 4.13 -4.26
C ASN A 189 17.54 3.60 -5.01
N ALA A 190 16.36 3.59 -4.40
CA ALA A 190 15.12 3.13 -5.02
C ALA A 190 14.82 3.86 -6.33
N VAL A 191 15.01 5.18 -6.35
CA VAL A 191 14.67 6.02 -7.51
C VAL A 191 15.50 5.68 -8.74
N GLU A 192 16.77 5.33 -8.58
CA GLU A 192 17.64 4.95 -9.71
C GLU A 192 17.11 3.72 -10.44
N TYR A 193 16.67 2.71 -9.68
CA TYR A 193 16.13 1.47 -10.24
C TYR A 193 14.71 1.62 -10.79
N LEU A 194 13.87 2.42 -10.13
CA LEU A 194 12.52 2.70 -10.62
C LEU A 194 12.55 3.51 -11.92
N GLU A 195 13.40 4.53 -12.03
CA GLU A 195 13.60 5.27 -13.28
C GLU A 195 14.15 4.36 -14.39
N ALA A 196 15.11 3.49 -14.09
CA ALA A 196 15.63 2.53 -15.06
C ALA A 196 14.55 1.53 -15.52
N SER A 197 13.61 1.16 -14.65
CA SER A 197 12.49 0.28 -15.02
C SER A 197 11.49 0.94 -15.98
N LEU A 198 11.38 2.28 -15.97
CA LEU A 198 10.54 3.00 -16.92
C LEU A 198 11.08 2.90 -18.36
N GLU A 199 12.40 2.71 -18.54
CA GLU A 199 13.00 2.47 -19.86
C GLU A 199 12.55 1.13 -20.49
N GLU A 200 12.12 0.18 -19.66
CA GLU A 200 11.57 -1.13 -20.08
C GLU A 200 10.09 -1.03 -20.44
N GLY A 201 9.43 0.07 -20.07
CA GLY A 201 8.02 0.34 -20.35
C GLY A 201 7.37 1.15 -19.24
N GLU A 202 6.57 2.14 -19.63
CA GLU A 202 5.76 2.94 -18.72
C GLU A 202 4.47 2.17 -18.39
N THR A 203 4.37 1.68 -17.16
CA THR A 203 3.16 1.07 -16.61
C THR A 203 2.60 1.97 -15.50
N ASP A 204 1.31 1.79 -15.20
CA ASP A 204 0.65 2.54 -14.13
C ASP A 204 1.43 2.44 -12.81
N GLU A 205 1.87 1.23 -12.47
CA GLU A 205 2.59 0.93 -11.23
C GLU A 205 3.98 1.55 -11.20
N ARG A 206 4.75 1.46 -12.29
CA ARG A 206 6.11 2.04 -12.35
C ARG A 206 6.07 3.55 -12.22
N LEU A 207 5.13 4.22 -12.90
CA LEU A 207 4.96 5.66 -12.81
C LEU A 207 4.54 6.07 -11.39
N PHE A 208 3.60 5.34 -10.79
CA PHE A 208 3.14 5.61 -9.43
C PHE A 208 4.25 5.43 -8.38
N GLN A 209 4.97 4.30 -8.42
CA GLN A 209 6.07 4.02 -7.49
C GLN A 209 7.21 5.03 -7.64
N THR A 210 7.56 5.41 -8.88
CA THR A 210 8.59 6.43 -9.13
C THR A 210 8.18 7.78 -8.56
N ALA A 211 6.93 8.20 -8.79
CA ALA A 211 6.42 9.45 -8.23
C ALA A 211 6.36 9.43 -6.70
N PHE A 212 5.92 8.31 -6.12
CA PHE A 212 5.87 8.12 -4.68
C PHE A 212 7.26 8.31 -4.05
N VAL A 213 8.30 7.69 -4.62
CA VAL A 213 9.68 7.84 -4.14
C VAL A 213 10.14 9.29 -4.26
N TYR A 214 9.84 9.97 -5.36
CA TYR A 214 10.18 11.40 -5.50
C TYR A 214 9.48 12.30 -4.48
N ARG A 215 8.23 12.00 -4.10
CA ARG A 215 7.53 12.69 -3.01
C ARG A 215 8.19 12.45 -1.65
N GLN A 216 8.68 11.24 -1.37
CA GLN A 216 9.46 10.96 -0.15
C GLN A 216 10.80 11.71 -0.12
N LEU A 217 11.44 11.84 -1.28
CA LEU A 217 12.67 12.62 -1.46
C LEU A 217 12.43 14.15 -1.44
N LYS A 218 11.19 14.61 -1.32
CA LYS A 218 10.79 16.02 -1.39
C LYS A 218 11.16 16.71 -2.71
N ASP A 219 11.27 15.94 -3.79
CA ASP A 219 11.40 16.43 -5.17
C ASP A 219 9.99 16.43 -5.80
N ASN A 220 9.17 17.40 -5.37
CA ASN A 220 7.77 17.51 -5.77
C ASN A 220 7.61 17.76 -7.26
N ASP A 221 8.53 18.51 -7.89
CA ASP A 221 8.53 18.77 -9.33
C ASP A 221 8.50 17.46 -10.14
N LYS A 222 9.36 16.49 -9.79
CA LYS A 222 9.37 15.19 -10.46
C LYS A 222 8.20 14.30 -10.07
N SER A 223 7.78 14.32 -8.80
CA SER A 223 6.55 13.64 -8.35
C SER A 223 5.35 14.07 -9.21
N ILE A 224 5.15 15.39 -9.35
CA ILE A 224 4.09 15.98 -10.17
C ILE A 224 4.20 15.50 -11.62
N ARG A 225 5.40 15.56 -12.23
CA ARG A 225 5.60 15.11 -13.62
C ARG A 225 5.15 13.66 -13.82
N TYR A 226 5.62 12.72 -13.00
CA TYR A 226 5.28 11.31 -13.16
C TYR A 226 3.81 11.01 -12.84
N LEU A 227 3.21 11.70 -11.88
CA LEU A 227 1.78 11.58 -11.59
C LEU A 227 0.91 12.18 -12.71
N GLN A 228 1.38 13.23 -13.38
CA GLN A 228 0.72 13.78 -14.57
C GLN A 228 0.81 12.80 -15.75
N GLU A 229 1.97 12.19 -16.00
CA GLU A 229 2.15 11.12 -17.00
C GLU A 229 1.23 9.93 -16.69
N LEU A 230 1.16 9.51 -15.41
CA LEU A 230 0.23 8.46 -14.96
C LEU A 230 -1.23 8.84 -15.21
N ARG A 231 -1.62 10.10 -14.92
CA ARG A 231 -2.97 10.59 -15.17
C ARG A 231 -3.30 10.60 -16.67
N GLU A 232 -2.33 10.86 -17.55
CA GLU A 232 -2.51 10.78 -19.01
C GLU A 232 -2.65 9.32 -19.49
N LEU A 233 -1.84 8.42 -18.93
CA LEU A 233 -1.84 6.99 -19.26
C LEU A 233 -3.12 6.29 -18.79
N ASN A 234 -3.47 6.49 -17.52
CA ASN A 234 -4.63 5.88 -16.88
C ASN A 234 -5.32 6.86 -15.90
N PRO A 235 -6.27 7.68 -16.38
CA PRO A 235 -7.07 8.56 -15.54
C PRO A 235 -7.90 7.84 -14.46
N GLN A 236 -8.14 6.53 -14.59
CA GLN A 236 -8.93 5.75 -13.63
C GLN A 236 -8.06 5.19 -12.49
N TYR A 237 -6.75 5.44 -12.48
CA TYR A 237 -5.85 5.01 -11.42
C TYR A 237 -6.06 5.89 -10.17
N ARG A 238 -7.06 5.51 -9.36
CA ARG A 238 -7.56 6.30 -8.22
C ARG A 238 -6.49 6.76 -7.23
N ALA A 239 -5.45 5.95 -7.02
CA ALA A 239 -4.40 6.24 -6.05
C ALA A 239 -3.51 7.45 -6.44
N LEU A 240 -3.58 7.97 -7.68
CA LEU A 240 -2.75 9.09 -8.12
C LEU A 240 -3.21 10.46 -7.58
N TYR A 241 -4.53 10.66 -7.41
CA TYR A 241 -5.10 12.01 -7.31
C TYR A 241 -4.71 12.74 -6.03
N LEU A 242 -4.77 12.06 -4.88
CA LEU A 242 -4.38 12.67 -3.61
C LEU A 242 -2.87 13.01 -3.59
N PRO A 243 -1.94 12.08 -3.91
CA PRO A 243 -0.52 12.41 -3.99
C PRO A 243 -0.18 13.52 -4.98
N LEU A 244 -0.90 13.61 -6.12
CA LEU A 244 -0.68 14.67 -7.10
C LEU A 244 -1.16 16.02 -6.56
N ALA A 245 -2.35 16.06 -5.96
CA ALA A 245 -2.90 17.28 -5.37
C ALA A 245 -2.04 17.77 -4.19
N GLU A 246 -1.57 16.87 -3.34
CA GLU A 246 -0.63 17.17 -2.25
C GLU A 246 0.69 17.73 -2.78
N SER A 247 1.30 17.08 -3.79
CA SER A 247 2.57 17.54 -4.38
C SER A 247 2.39 18.94 -5.00
N LEU A 248 1.26 19.20 -5.66
CA LEU A 248 0.93 20.52 -6.22
C LEU A 248 0.74 21.58 -5.13
N GLN A 249 0.08 21.24 -4.02
CA GLN A 249 -0.12 22.16 -2.90
C GLN A 249 1.20 22.49 -2.19
N GLU A 250 2.11 21.51 -2.02
CA GLU A 250 3.44 21.74 -1.46
C GLU A 250 4.26 22.74 -2.32
N GLU A 251 4.05 22.77 -3.64
CA GLU A 251 4.65 23.75 -4.56
C GLU A 251 3.82 25.05 -4.71
N GLU A 252 2.85 25.28 -3.84
CA GLU A 252 1.95 26.45 -3.82
C GLU A 252 1.12 26.62 -5.11
N LEU A 253 0.90 25.54 -5.87
CA LEU A 253 0.02 25.48 -7.04
C LEU A 253 -1.42 25.12 -6.61
N VAL A 254 -1.97 25.93 -5.71
CA VAL A 254 -3.21 25.65 -4.96
C VAL A 254 -4.43 25.49 -5.87
N GLU A 255 -4.56 26.30 -6.93
CA GLU A 255 -5.68 26.18 -7.87
C GLU A 255 -5.62 24.89 -8.70
N GLU A 256 -4.42 24.43 -9.05
CA GLU A 256 -4.24 23.18 -9.77
C GLU A 256 -4.51 22.00 -8.84
N ALA A 257 -3.99 22.04 -7.61
CA ALA A 257 -4.29 21.06 -6.57
C ALA A 257 -5.81 20.92 -6.34
N GLN A 258 -6.54 22.04 -6.34
CA GLN A 258 -8.01 22.03 -6.21
C GLN A 258 -8.69 21.31 -7.37
N THR A 259 -8.20 21.53 -8.58
CA THR A 259 -8.76 20.89 -9.78
C THR A 259 -8.50 19.38 -9.74
N VAL A 260 -7.27 18.97 -9.42
CA VAL A 260 -6.88 17.55 -9.35
C VAL A 260 -7.66 16.82 -8.27
N ILE A 261 -7.83 17.40 -7.07
CA ILE A 261 -8.55 16.70 -6.01
C ILE A 261 -10.05 16.57 -6.34
N GLU A 262 -10.64 17.53 -7.05
CA GLU A 262 -12.01 17.43 -7.56
C GLU A 262 -12.18 16.32 -8.60
N GLU A 263 -11.19 16.13 -9.47
CA GLU A 263 -11.13 14.96 -10.37
C GLU A 263 -11.04 13.67 -9.56
N GLY A 264 -10.21 13.64 -8.53
CA GLY A 264 -10.09 12.50 -7.60
C GLY A 264 -11.43 12.14 -6.94
N ILE A 265 -12.20 13.13 -6.49
CA ILE A 265 -13.53 12.93 -5.91
C ILE A 265 -14.50 12.32 -6.95
N GLN A 266 -14.39 12.69 -8.23
CA GLN A 266 -15.21 12.11 -9.29
C GLN A 266 -14.88 10.63 -9.52
N GLU A 267 -13.58 10.27 -9.48
CA GLU A 267 -13.11 8.89 -9.69
C GLU A 267 -13.27 7.98 -8.46
N ASN A 268 -13.19 8.54 -7.25
CA ASN A 268 -13.34 7.83 -5.99
C ASN A 268 -14.19 8.61 -4.98
N PRO A 269 -15.52 8.71 -5.19
CA PRO A 269 -16.40 9.56 -4.38
C PRO A 269 -16.59 9.08 -2.93
N TYR A 270 -16.06 7.92 -2.55
CA TYR A 270 -16.21 7.32 -1.22
C TYR A 270 -14.98 7.51 -0.33
N GLN A 271 -13.90 8.10 -0.83
CA GLN A 271 -12.68 8.33 -0.04
C GLN A 271 -12.75 9.67 0.68
N VAL A 272 -12.94 9.62 2.00
CA VAL A 272 -13.09 10.80 2.87
C VAL A 272 -11.89 11.76 2.78
N ASP A 273 -10.68 11.22 2.64
CA ASP A 273 -9.44 12.01 2.59
C ASP A 273 -9.43 13.02 1.44
N LEU A 274 -10.09 12.70 0.32
CA LEU A 274 -10.18 13.60 -0.82
C LEU A 274 -11.01 14.85 -0.49
N TYR A 275 -12.07 14.68 0.29
CA TYR A 275 -12.93 15.79 0.71
C TYR A 275 -12.26 16.65 1.78
N HIS A 276 -11.51 16.04 2.70
CA HIS A 276 -10.72 16.77 3.70
C HIS A 276 -9.66 17.63 3.01
N PHE A 277 -8.90 17.05 2.08
CA PHE A 277 -7.91 17.79 1.31
C PHE A 277 -8.55 18.89 0.43
N ALA A 278 -9.67 18.59 -0.25
CA ALA A 278 -10.41 19.59 -1.02
C ALA A 278 -10.94 20.74 -0.16
N SER A 279 -11.34 20.44 1.09
CA SER A 279 -11.75 21.45 2.06
C SER A 279 -10.60 22.37 2.45
N GLU A 280 -9.49 21.78 2.90
CA GLU A 280 -8.28 22.53 3.27
C GLU A 280 -7.83 23.43 2.11
N ASN A 281 -7.74 22.86 0.92
CA ASN A 281 -7.28 23.57 -0.26
C ASN A 281 -8.25 24.69 -0.69
N SER A 282 -9.56 24.48 -0.57
CA SER A 282 -10.58 25.54 -0.79
C SER A 282 -10.48 26.66 0.24
N TYR A 283 -10.16 26.33 1.50
CA TYR A 283 -9.95 27.33 2.54
C TYR A 283 -8.69 28.18 2.27
N ARG A 284 -7.59 27.57 1.80
CA ARG A 284 -6.39 28.29 1.33
C ARG A 284 -6.70 29.24 0.16
N LEU A 285 -7.65 28.87 -0.70
CA LEU A 285 -8.16 29.72 -1.79
C LEU A 285 -9.18 30.78 -1.32
N HIS A 286 -9.37 30.94 -0.01
CA HIS A 286 -10.34 31.87 0.59
C HIS A 286 -11.81 31.59 0.22
N ASP A 287 -12.14 30.33 -0.09
CA ASP A 287 -13.52 29.87 -0.30
C ASP A 287 -13.98 28.99 0.87
N ALA A 288 -14.22 29.64 2.02
CA ALA A 288 -14.66 28.97 3.24
C ALA A 288 -16.02 28.24 3.07
N LYS A 289 -16.88 28.73 2.17
CA LYS A 289 -18.18 28.08 1.92
C LYS A 289 -17.97 26.73 1.23
N LYS A 290 -17.11 26.69 0.22
CA LYS A 290 -16.79 25.46 -0.48
C LYS A 290 -16.03 24.47 0.42
N ALA A 291 -15.15 24.98 1.28
CA ALA A 291 -14.50 24.17 2.30
C ALA A 291 -15.52 23.47 3.23
N GLU A 292 -16.48 24.23 3.76
CA GLU A 292 -17.59 23.68 4.55
C GLU A 292 -18.39 22.63 3.78
N ASP A 293 -18.72 22.90 2.51
CA ASP A 293 -19.51 21.97 1.69
C ASP A 293 -18.80 20.62 1.51
N TYR A 294 -17.47 20.61 1.32
CA TYR A 294 -16.70 19.36 1.22
C TYR A 294 -16.71 18.56 2.53
N LEU A 295 -16.55 19.21 3.68
CA LEU A 295 -16.60 18.52 4.98
C LEU A 295 -18.00 17.98 5.28
N LEU A 296 -19.05 18.68 4.87
CA LEU A 296 -20.42 18.17 4.98
C LEU A 296 -20.64 16.94 4.08
N GLN A 297 -20.09 16.93 2.87
CA GLN A 297 -20.11 15.75 2.01
C GLN A 297 -19.32 14.58 2.62
N ALA A 298 -18.17 14.83 3.23
CA ALA A 298 -17.41 13.82 3.95
C ALA A 298 -18.23 13.18 5.09
N LEU A 299 -18.99 13.99 5.85
CA LEU A 299 -19.88 13.49 6.91
C LEU A 299 -21.00 12.58 6.37
N GLU A 300 -21.49 12.81 5.16
CA GLU A 300 -22.51 11.95 4.53
C GLU A 300 -21.98 10.53 4.23
N LEU A 301 -20.66 10.35 4.09
CA LEU A 301 -20.05 9.04 3.84
C LEU A 301 -20.01 8.16 5.09
N GLY A 302 -19.99 8.77 6.29
CA GLY A 302 -20.04 8.06 7.58
C GLY A 302 -18.74 7.36 8.01
N GLU A 303 -17.64 7.55 7.27
CA GLU A 303 -16.29 7.17 7.68
C GLU A 303 -15.52 8.38 8.23
N LYS A 304 -14.56 8.15 9.13
CA LYS A 304 -13.78 9.21 9.79
C LYS A 304 -14.63 10.37 10.34
N THR A 305 -15.82 10.06 10.86
CA THR A 305 -16.81 11.07 11.31
C THR A 305 -16.24 12.00 12.38
N GLU A 306 -15.57 11.47 13.41
CA GLU A 306 -14.99 12.26 14.50
C GLU A 306 -13.92 13.24 13.99
N GLU A 307 -13.03 12.78 13.10
CA GLU A 307 -12.00 13.59 12.46
C GLU A 307 -12.62 14.69 11.58
N THR A 308 -13.67 14.36 10.84
CA THR A 308 -14.40 15.31 9.98
C THR A 308 -15.13 16.37 10.82
N LEU A 309 -15.79 15.98 11.91
CA LEU A 309 -16.46 16.90 12.84
C LEU A 309 -15.46 17.83 13.52
N LEU A 310 -14.28 17.32 13.92
CA LEU A 310 -13.22 18.13 14.48
C LEU A 310 -12.72 19.16 13.45
N THR A 311 -12.42 18.72 12.23
CA THR A 311 -11.97 19.60 11.13
C THR A 311 -13.03 20.66 10.79
N LEU A 312 -14.31 20.29 10.75
CA LEU A 312 -15.41 21.22 10.52
C LEU A 312 -15.57 22.22 11.67
N SER A 313 -15.40 21.77 12.92
CA SER A 313 -15.42 22.68 14.06
C SER A 313 -14.26 23.68 14.02
N ASN A 314 -13.04 23.24 13.66
CA ASN A 314 -11.89 24.14 13.44
C ASN A 314 -12.18 25.18 12.36
N LEU A 315 -12.79 24.78 11.24
CA LEU A 315 -13.20 25.69 10.19
C LEU A 315 -14.18 26.75 10.71
N TYR A 316 -15.17 26.36 11.51
CA TYR A 316 -16.11 27.31 12.11
C TYR A 316 -15.47 28.22 13.15
N ILE A 317 -14.51 27.74 13.95
CA ILE A 317 -13.74 28.58 14.87
C ILE A 317 -13.00 29.66 14.08
N ASN A 318 -12.29 29.29 13.02
CA ASN A 318 -11.52 30.22 12.19
C ASN A 318 -12.38 31.27 11.47
N GLU A 319 -13.62 30.90 11.11
CA GLU A 319 -14.60 31.81 10.49
C GLU A 319 -15.47 32.57 11.51
N GLU A 320 -15.11 32.51 12.81
CA GLU A 320 -15.84 33.16 13.92
C GLU A 320 -17.33 32.71 14.04
N ARG A 321 -17.65 31.51 13.53
CA ARG A 321 -18.98 30.88 13.57
C ARG A 321 -19.15 30.00 14.80
N PHE A 322 -19.02 30.62 15.98
CA PHE A 322 -18.89 29.92 17.26
C PHE A 322 -20.10 29.04 17.62
N GLU A 323 -21.33 29.46 17.34
CA GLU A 323 -22.51 28.63 17.60
C GLU A 323 -22.57 27.38 16.71
N GLU A 324 -22.06 27.45 15.48
CA GLU A 324 -21.94 26.27 14.61
C GLU A 324 -20.80 25.35 15.06
N ALA A 325 -19.67 25.90 15.51
CA ALA A 325 -18.58 25.12 16.11
C ALA A 325 -19.09 24.28 17.29
N ILE A 326 -19.84 24.90 18.22
CA ILE A 326 -20.42 24.21 19.38
C ILE A 326 -21.37 23.09 18.95
N LYS A 327 -22.29 23.37 18.02
CA LYS A 327 -23.24 22.35 17.52
C LYS A 327 -22.54 21.20 16.80
N THR A 328 -21.40 21.46 16.19
CA THR A 328 -20.62 20.45 15.46
C THR A 328 -19.91 19.54 16.44
N VAL A 329 -19.21 20.09 17.43
CA VAL A 329 -18.58 19.29 18.49
C VAL A 329 -19.62 18.48 19.27
N GLN A 330 -20.82 19.02 19.51
CA GLN A 330 -21.90 18.28 20.19
C GLN A 330 -22.43 17.05 19.42
N GLN A 331 -22.09 16.91 18.14
CA GLN A 331 -22.43 15.71 17.35
C GLN A 331 -21.41 14.59 17.50
N MET A 332 -20.22 14.87 18.05
CA MET A 332 -19.17 13.89 18.26
C MET A 332 -19.58 12.83 19.28
N GLU A 333 -19.26 11.57 19.00
CA GLU A 333 -19.45 10.48 19.96
C GLU A 333 -18.42 10.53 21.09
N ASP A 334 -17.17 10.90 20.76
CA ASP A 334 -16.12 11.09 21.76
C ASP A 334 -16.17 12.49 22.36
N THR A 335 -16.96 12.62 23.42
CA THR A 335 -17.13 13.88 24.15
C THR A 335 -15.88 14.31 24.94
N GLN A 336 -14.79 13.53 24.93
CA GLN A 336 -13.56 13.81 25.67
C GLN A 336 -12.35 14.00 24.75
N ASN A 337 -12.57 14.13 23.44
CA ASN A 337 -11.51 14.53 22.53
C ASN A 337 -10.94 15.90 22.95
N PRO A 338 -9.64 16.01 23.25
CA PRO A 338 -9.07 17.21 23.86
C PRO A 338 -9.13 18.43 22.95
N TYR A 339 -8.96 18.26 21.63
CA TYR A 339 -9.06 19.36 20.66
C TYR A 339 -10.50 19.82 20.48
N ALA A 340 -11.46 18.90 20.51
CA ALA A 340 -12.88 19.25 20.49
C ALA A 340 -13.30 20.02 21.75
N LEU A 341 -12.79 19.63 22.92
CA LEU A 341 -12.97 20.36 24.18
C LEU A 341 -12.34 21.76 24.11
N TRP A 342 -11.17 21.89 23.52
CA TRP A 342 -10.54 23.20 23.29
C TRP A 342 -11.40 24.07 22.36
N ASN A 343 -11.91 23.54 21.25
CA ASN A 343 -12.81 24.28 20.36
C ASN A 343 -14.08 24.76 21.08
N LEU A 344 -14.66 23.94 21.97
CA LEU A 344 -15.77 24.37 22.81
C LEU A 344 -15.35 25.50 23.75
N ALA A 345 -14.19 25.39 24.39
CA ALA A 345 -13.68 26.40 25.29
C ALA A 345 -13.49 27.75 24.58
N HIS A 346 -12.86 27.72 23.40
CA HIS A 346 -12.68 28.88 22.52
C HIS A 346 -14.03 29.51 22.15
N ALA A 347 -14.95 28.70 21.60
CA ALA A 347 -16.26 29.19 21.16
C ALA A 347 -17.08 29.80 22.30
N TYR A 348 -17.10 29.18 23.49
CA TYR A 348 -17.81 29.76 24.64
C TYR A 348 -17.13 31.02 25.17
N ASN A 349 -15.80 31.11 25.09
CA ASN A 349 -15.08 32.32 25.49
C ASN A 349 -15.47 33.51 24.61
N GLU A 350 -15.47 33.32 23.29
CA GLU A 350 -15.86 34.35 22.32
C GLU A 350 -17.35 34.73 22.40
N LEU A 351 -18.20 33.80 22.84
CA LEU A 351 -19.61 34.06 23.14
C LEU A 351 -19.84 34.65 24.55
N GLU A 352 -18.78 34.98 25.28
CA GLU A 352 -18.78 35.54 26.63
C GLU A 352 -19.43 34.62 27.71
N ASP A 353 -19.57 33.31 27.44
CA ASP A 353 -19.99 32.30 28.43
C ASP A 353 -18.75 31.73 29.14
N PHE A 354 -18.15 32.57 29.98
CA PHE A 354 -16.90 32.27 30.66
C PHE A 354 -17.00 31.07 31.62
N GLU A 355 -18.20 30.76 32.13
CA GLU A 355 -18.41 29.60 33.01
C GLU A 355 -18.21 28.29 32.23
N GLN A 356 -18.82 28.18 31.05
CA GLN A 356 -18.62 27.01 30.19
C GLN A 356 -17.20 26.98 29.61
N ALA A 357 -16.68 28.13 29.16
CA ALA A 357 -15.32 28.22 28.63
C ALA A 357 -14.29 27.67 29.62
N GLY A 358 -14.34 28.10 30.89
CA GLY A 358 -13.44 27.61 31.94
C GLY A 358 -13.54 26.10 32.18
N GLN A 359 -14.76 25.55 32.19
CA GLN A 359 -14.97 24.10 32.36
C GLN A 359 -14.35 23.29 31.23
N TYR A 360 -14.44 23.77 29.98
CA TYR A 360 -13.90 23.07 28.82
C TYR A 360 -12.38 23.24 28.71
N TYR A 361 -11.83 24.42 29.00
CA TYR A 361 -10.38 24.61 29.08
C TYR A 361 -9.76 23.72 30.16
N GLU A 362 -10.37 23.64 31.34
CA GLU A 362 -9.86 22.75 32.41
C GLU A 362 -9.83 21.29 31.97
N GLN A 363 -10.87 20.81 31.28
CA GLN A 363 -10.91 19.45 30.73
C GLN A 363 -9.86 19.24 29.65
N ALA A 364 -9.75 20.15 28.66
CA ALA A 364 -8.77 20.06 27.59
C ALA A 364 -7.32 20.10 28.12
N SER A 365 -7.06 20.86 29.19
CA SER A 365 -5.74 21.02 29.78
C SER A 365 -5.15 19.72 30.34
N VAL A 366 -5.97 18.70 30.62
CA VAL A 366 -5.49 17.41 31.12
C VAL A 366 -4.45 16.80 30.15
N GLU A 367 -4.74 16.87 28.85
CA GLU A 367 -3.91 16.34 27.77
C GLU A 367 -3.14 17.45 27.03
N LEU A 368 -3.75 18.63 26.83
CA LEU A 368 -3.16 19.70 26.00
C LEU A 368 -2.24 20.68 26.73
N LYS A 369 -1.97 20.51 28.03
CA LYS A 369 -1.04 21.39 28.77
C LYS A 369 0.40 21.45 28.23
N HIS A 370 0.73 20.60 27.25
CA HIS A 370 2.02 20.55 26.56
C HIS A 370 1.97 21.15 25.15
N GLU A 371 0.79 21.47 24.63
CA GLU A 371 0.60 22.08 23.31
C GLU A 371 0.75 23.60 23.40
N PRO A 372 1.74 24.23 22.72
CA PRO A 372 2.02 25.65 22.89
C PRO A 372 0.82 26.57 22.60
N ASP A 373 0.09 26.34 21.51
CA ASP A 373 -1.04 27.18 21.12
C ASP A 373 -2.15 27.14 22.19
N PHE A 374 -2.44 25.95 22.72
CA PHE A 374 -3.37 25.78 23.83
C PHE A 374 -2.87 26.50 25.10
N MET A 375 -1.58 26.38 25.44
CA MET A 375 -1.02 27.05 26.62
C MET A 375 -1.18 28.57 26.55
N LYS A 376 -0.91 29.16 25.38
CA LYS A 376 -1.06 30.61 25.17
C LYS A 376 -2.52 31.02 25.39
N GLU A 377 -3.44 30.37 24.69
CA GLU A 377 -4.86 30.72 24.73
C GLU A 377 -5.46 30.55 26.14
N TYR A 378 -5.22 29.39 26.77
CA TYR A 378 -5.72 29.16 28.12
C TYR A 378 -5.05 30.07 29.16
N GLY A 379 -3.75 30.37 29.01
CA GLY A 379 -3.05 31.32 29.88
C GLY A 379 -3.64 32.73 29.81
N ILE A 380 -4.02 33.19 28.62
CA ILE A 380 -4.70 34.48 28.42
C ILE A 380 -6.09 34.45 29.05
N PHE A 381 -6.86 33.38 28.84
CA PHE A 381 -8.16 33.19 29.49
C PHE A 381 -8.07 33.24 31.03
N LEU A 382 -7.13 32.51 31.62
CA LEU A 382 -6.92 32.47 33.08
C LEU A 382 -6.59 33.85 33.66
N ARG A 383 -5.84 34.66 32.91
CA ARG A 383 -5.54 36.05 33.29
C ARG A 383 -6.83 36.87 33.39
N GLU A 384 -7.71 36.72 32.40
CA GLU A 384 -8.98 37.45 32.31
C GLU A 384 -9.98 37.01 33.37
N GLU A 385 -9.99 35.72 33.73
CA GLU A 385 -10.74 35.17 34.86
C GLU A 385 -10.17 35.60 36.24
N GLY A 386 -8.94 36.14 36.27
CA GLY A 386 -8.26 36.58 37.48
C GLY A 386 -7.47 35.48 38.21
N ARG A 387 -7.26 34.32 37.59
CA ARG A 387 -6.43 33.21 38.10
C ARG A 387 -4.96 33.44 37.77
N LEU A 388 -4.40 34.52 38.32
CA LEU A 388 -3.12 35.09 37.91
C LEU A 388 -1.91 34.13 38.06
N GLU A 389 -1.88 33.31 39.11
CA GLU A 389 -0.78 32.35 39.34
C GLU A 389 -0.79 31.22 38.30
N GLU A 390 -1.97 30.73 37.93
CA GLU A 390 -2.11 29.69 36.91
C GLU A 390 -1.80 30.26 35.53
N ALA A 391 -2.32 31.46 35.22
CA ALA A 391 -1.98 32.19 34.00
C ALA A 391 -0.47 32.38 33.84
N LYS A 392 0.21 32.81 34.91
CA LYS A 392 1.67 32.95 34.94
C LYS A 392 2.38 31.64 34.63
N SER A 393 1.92 30.53 35.21
CA SER A 393 2.50 29.20 34.97
C SER A 393 2.38 28.78 33.51
N TYR A 394 1.19 28.89 32.91
CA TYR A 394 0.95 28.52 31.51
C TYR A 394 1.74 29.39 30.54
N LEU A 395 1.70 30.72 30.71
CA LEU A 395 2.41 31.66 29.82
C LEU A 395 3.93 31.55 29.95
N SER A 396 4.45 31.24 31.15
CA SER A 396 5.90 30.97 31.31
C SER A 396 6.33 29.73 30.55
N HIS A 397 5.52 28.66 30.60
CA HIS A 397 5.84 27.42 29.90
C HIS A 397 5.71 27.59 28.38
N TYR A 398 4.66 28.28 27.91
CA TYR A 398 4.51 28.65 26.50
C TYR A 398 5.76 29.37 25.95
N LEU A 399 6.30 30.35 26.68
CA LEU A 399 7.49 31.10 26.27
C LEU A 399 8.80 30.28 26.30
N GLU A 400 8.82 29.09 26.94
CA GLU A 400 9.95 28.16 26.78
C GLU A 400 9.98 27.54 25.38
N HIS A 401 8.81 27.40 24.75
CA HIS A 401 8.64 26.92 23.38
C HIS A 401 8.75 28.07 22.36
N GLU A 402 8.08 29.19 22.63
CA GLU A 402 7.98 30.35 21.73
C GLU A 402 8.56 31.64 22.39
N PRO A 403 9.89 31.72 22.63
CA PRO A 403 10.51 32.83 23.36
C PRO A 403 10.48 34.18 22.60
N GLY A 404 9.93 34.21 21.38
CA GLY A 404 9.82 35.40 20.55
C GLY A 404 8.45 36.08 20.60
N ASP A 405 7.47 35.52 21.31
CA ASP A 405 6.13 36.09 21.39
C ASP A 405 6.10 37.29 22.36
N MET A 406 6.27 38.49 21.79
CA MET A 406 6.23 39.76 22.52
C MET A 406 4.90 40.02 23.24
N GLU A 407 3.79 39.48 22.74
CA GLU A 407 2.49 39.64 23.38
C GLU A 407 2.48 38.85 24.68
N ALA A 408 2.82 37.55 24.62
CA ALA A 408 2.88 36.70 25.80
C ALA A 408 3.91 37.21 26.84
N GLU A 409 5.08 37.69 26.40
CA GLU A 409 6.07 38.33 27.28
C GLU A 409 5.48 39.54 28.02
N SER A 410 4.84 40.47 27.30
CA SER A 410 4.24 41.66 27.89
C SER A 410 3.17 41.30 28.93
N ILE A 411 2.38 40.26 28.66
CA ILE A 411 1.35 39.79 29.58
C ILE A 411 1.99 39.20 30.86
N LEU A 412 3.06 38.43 30.70
CA LEU A 412 3.75 37.79 31.81
C LEU A 412 4.47 38.79 32.73
N ASP A 413 5.04 39.86 32.16
CA ASP A 413 5.64 40.96 32.89
C ASP A 413 4.59 41.71 33.73
N ASP A 414 3.45 42.07 33.12
CA ASP A 414 2.32 42.73 33.80
C ASP A 414 1.80 41.89 34.99
N LEU A 415 1.73 40.56 34.82
CA LEU A 415 1.34 39.63 35.88
C LEU A 415 2.36 39.59 37.02
N SER A 416 3.64 39.80 36.73
CA SER A 416 4.74 39.75 37.70
C SER A 416 4.92 41.06 38.47
N GLU A 417 4.47 42.19 37.92
CA GLU A 417 4.50 43.50 38.59
C GLU A 417 3.35 43.73 39.60
N ARG A 418 2.27 42.93 39.53
CA ARG A 418 1.05 43.11 40.34
C ARG A 418 1.11 42.53 41.77
N TRP A 419 2.30 42.21 42.29
CA TRP A 419 2.51 41.62 43.62
C TRP A 419 3.48 42.38 44.53
#